data_AF-A0A7K3L4D3-F1
#
_entry.id   AF-A0A7K3L4D3-F1
#
_cell.length_a   1.000
_cell.length_b   1.000
_cell.length_c   1.000
_cell.angle_alpha   90.00
_cell.angle_beta   90.00
_cell.angle_gamma   90.00
#
_symmetry.space_group_name_H-M   'P 1'
#
loop_
_entity.id
_entity.type
_entity.pdbx_description
1 polymer ?
#
loop_
_entity_poly.entity_id
_entity_poly.type
_entity_poly.pdbx_seq_one_letter_code
_entity_poly.pdbx_strand_id
1 'polypeptide(L)'
;MWRTKRLQQLSTERRCSYMSAKPTDLARIQEIYDVIVQTQRQLGALSFDKARFLHPGNDQDEVLAEGFMNRVLRVTEEVGRLDDELASSYGFNTAGASGVRNRLAHAYGDVDAEIIWAVIEREFDALLSSCRRYCDDVGVDLE
;
A
#
# COMPACT_ATOMS: atom_id res chain seq x y z
N MET A 1 18.31 43.98 34.36
CA MET A 1 17.00 44.52 34.80
C MET A 1 16.25 44.81 33.51
N TRP A 2 15.25 44.04 33.08
CA TRP A 2 13.90 43.87 33.65
C TRP A 2 13.36 42.45 33.43
N ARG A 3 12.44 42.04 34.30
CA ARG A 3 11.90 40.68 34.51
C ARG A 3 10.61 40.39 33.70
N THR A 4 10.47 39.11 33.33
CA THR A 4 9.27 38.24 33.25
C THR A 4 8.00 38.70 32.52
N LYS A 5 7.52 37.84 31.62
CA LYS A 5 6.19 37.20 31.74
C LYS A 5 6.19 35.81 31.08
N ARG A 6 5.73 34.83 31.85
CA ARG A 6 5.49 33.43 31.49
C ARG A 6 4.15 33.38 30.75
N LEU A 7 4.10 32.76 29.56
CA LEU A 7 2.86 32.30 28.93
C LEU A 7 2.99 30.81 28.67
N GLN A 8 2.26 30.02 29.47
CA GLN A 8 1.85 28.68 29.06
C GLN A 8 0.85 28.85 27.91
N GLN A 9 1.10 28.18 26.79
CA GLN A 9 0.02 27.73 25.92
C GLN A 9 0.46 26.46 25.19
N LEU A 10 -0.27 25.41 25.52
CA LEU A 10 -0.28 24.12 24.86
C LEU A 10 -0.69 24.27 23.39
N SER A 11 -0.20 23.33 22.60
CA SER A 11 -0.93 22.60 21.56
C SER A 11 -0.31 22.65 20.17
N THR A 12 -0.26 21.44 19.63
CA THR A 12 -0.17 21.09 18.21
C THR A 12 1.20 21.23 17.56
N GLU A 13 2.05 20.24 17.89
CA GLU A 13 2.96 19.65 16.91
C GLU A 13 2.21 19.44 15.58
N ARG A 14 2.61 20.23 14.59
CA ARG A 14 2.31 19.97 13.18
C ARG A 14 2.99 18.66 12.79
N ARG A 15 2.31 17.53 12.99
CA ARG A 15 2.56 16.34 12.19
C ARG A 15 2.19 16.69 10.77
N CYS A 16 3.17 16.64 9.87
CA CYS A 16 2.95 16.71 8.44
C CYS A 16 1.97 15.59 8.07
N SER A 17 0.69 15.94 7.92
CA SER A 17 -0.38 15.03 7.53
C SER A 17 -0.21 14.73 6.05
N TYR A 18 0.45 13.62 5.73
CA TYR A 18 0.36 13.06 4.39
C TYR A 18 -1.05 12.49 4.25
N MET A 19 -1.85 13.08 3.37
CA MET A 19 -3.27 12.78 3.17
C MET A 19 -3.46 11.31 2.74
N SER A 20 -3.75 10.41 3.68
CA SER A 20 -4.50 9.19 3.37
C SER A 20 -5.95 9.60 3.10
N ALA A 21 -6.50 9.19 1.97
CA ALA A 21 -7.88 9.54 1.60
C ALA A 21 -8.94 8.73 2.37
N LYS A 22 -8.54 7.65 3.07
CA LYS A 22 -9.47 6.74 3.75
C LYS A 22 -9.51 6.97 5.26
N PRO A 23 -10.70 7.23 5.83
CA PRO A 23 -10.83 7.63 7.23
C PRO A 23 -10.83 6.45 8.23
N THR A 24 -11.01 5.20 7.76
CA THR A 24 -11.18 4.01 8.62
C THR A 24 -10.40 2.82 8.08
N ASP A 25 -10.05 1.86 8.94
CA ASP A 25 -9.35 0.65 8.50
C ASP A 25 -10.19 -0.21 7.56
N LEU A 26 -11.51 -0.31 7.78
CA LEU A 26 -12.41 -0.95 6.82
C LEU A 26 -12.29 -0.32 5.42
N ALA A 27 -12.24 1.01 5.33
CA ALA A 27 -12.10 1.67 4.04
C ALA A 27 -10.72 1.45 3.38
N ARG A 28 -9.66 1.28 4.19
CA ARG A 28 -8.32 0.90 3.71
C ARG A 28 -8.29 -0.55 3.23
N ILE A 29 -8.90 -1.46 3.98
CA ILE A 29 -8.97 -2.89 3.67
C ILE A 29 -9.76 -3.14 2.40
N GLN A 30 -10.89 -2.45 2.21
CA GLN A 30 -11.63 -2.48 0.96
C GLN A 30 -10.76 -2.01 -0.21
N GLU A 31 -10.03 -0.90 -0.05
CA GLU A 31 -9.16 -0.39 -1.10
C GLU A 31 -8.00 -1.35 -1.44
N ILE A 32 -7.39 -1.97 -0.43
CA ILE A 32 -6.37 -3.02 -0.61
C ILE A 32 -6.96 -4.16 -1.43
N TYR A 33 -8.15 -4.65 -1.05
CA TYR A 33 -8.83 -5.73 -1.74
C TYR A 33 -9.13 -5.37 -3.21
N ASP A 34 -9.79 -4.23 -3.45
CA ASP A 34 -10.21 -3.77 -4.78
C ASP A 34 -9.00 -3.63 -5.73
N VAL A 35 -7.93 -3.00 -5.25
CA VAL A 35 -6.73 -2.76 -6.06
C VAL A 35 -6.05 -4.08 -6.40
N ILE A 36 -5.95 -5.03 -5.47
CA ILE A 36 -5.34 -6.33 -5.73
C ILE A 36 -6.19 -7.13 -6.72
N VAL A 37 -7.50 -7.26 -6.50
CA VAL A 37 -8.42 -8.00 -7.39
C VAL A 37 -8.40 -7.41 -8.80
N GLN A 38 -8.45 -6.08 -8.92
CA GLN A 38 -8.37 -5.41 -10.21
C GLN A 38 -7.01 -5.68 -10.89
N THR A 39 -5.92 -5.72 -10.12
CA THR A 39 -4.57 -5.99 -10.65
C THR A 39 -4.45 -7.40 -11.18
N GLN A 40 -4.82 -8.40 -10.40
CA GLN A 40 -4.77 -9.80 -10.82
C GLN A 40 -5.64 -10.05 -12.06
N ARG A 41 -6.86 -9.48 -12.08
CA ARG A 41 -7.74 -9.55 -13.26
C ARG A 41 -7.10 -8.96 -14.51
N GLN A 42 -6.44 -7.82 -14.39
CA GLN A 42 -5.82 -7.15 -15.54
C GLN A 42 -4.52 -7.80 -15.99
N LEU A 43 -3.70 -8.33 -15.08
CA LEU A 43 -2.53 -9.14 -15.43
C LEU A 43 -2.96 -10.35 -16.28
N GLY A 44 -4.01 -11.06 -15.86
CA GLY A 44 -4.58 -12.18 -16.61
C GLY A 44 -5.15 -11.75 -17.97
N ALA A 45 -6.00 -10.72 -18.00
CA ALA A 45 -6.64 -10.26 -19.23
C ALA A 45 -5.65 -9.73 -20.28
N LEU A 46 -4.55 -9.12 -19.84
CA LEU A 46 -3.50 -8.59 -20.71
C LEU A 46 -2.41 -9.63 -21.04
N SER A 47 -2.49 -10.82 -20.44
CA SER A 47 -1.40 -11.82 -20.44
C SER A 47 -0.05 -11.16 -20.11
N PHE A 48 -0.07 -10.27 -19.10
CA PHE A 48 1.09 -9.49 -18.69
C PHE A 48 1.81 -10.25 -17.58
N ASP A 49 3.00 -10.74 -17.90
CA ASP A 49 3.77 -11.64 -17.05
C ASP A 49 5.05 -10.98 -16.51
N LYS A 50 5.80 -11.74 -15.73
CA LYS A 50 7.06 -11.30 -15.12
C LYS A 50 8.06 -10.80 -16.15
N ALA A 51 8.18 -11.50 -17.28
CA ALA A 51 9.17 -11.16 -18.30
C ALA A 51 8.87 -9.78 -18.90
N ARG A 52 7.58 -9.51 -19.23
CA ARG A 52 7.15 -8.20 -19.74
C ARG A 52 7.24 -7.09 -18.71
N PHE A 53 7.04 -7.41 -17.43
CA PHE A 53 7.20 -6.44 -16.33
C PHE A 53 8.67 -6.03 -16.12
N LEU A 54 9.59 -7.00 -16.13
CA LEU A 54 11.01 -6.76 -15.87
C LEU A 54 11.77 -6.21 -17.09
N HIS A 55 11.36 -6.63 -18.28
CA HIS A 55 11.99 -6.27 -19.54
C HIS A 55 10.91 -5.83 -20.55
N PRO A 56 10.34 -4.62 -20.38
CA PRO A 56 9.41 -4.07 -21.34
C PRO A 56 9.99 -4.10 -22.76
N GLY A 57 9.27 -4.71 -23.70
CA GLY A 57 9.71 -4.80 -25.10
C GLY A 57 9.21 -3.66 -25.99
N ASN A 58 8.34 -2.80 -25.45
CA ASN A 58 7.68 -1.71 -26.15
C ASN A 58 7.09 -0.70 -25.14
N ASP A 59 6.75 0.50 -25.60
CA ASP A 59 6.20 1.59 -24.79
C ASP A 59 4.92 1.20 -24.02
N GLN A 60 4.10 0.30 -24.58
CA GLN A 60 2.90 -0.16 -23.89
C GLN A 60 3.28 -1.00 -22.66
N ASP A 61 4.27 -1.88 -22.77
CA ASP A 61 4.76 -2.66 -21.64
C ASP A 61 5.40 -1.78 -20.57
N GLU A 62 6.10 -0.70 -20.97
CA GLU A 62 6.67 0.28 -20.03
C GLU A 62 5.58 0.96 -19.20
N VAL A 63 4.55 1.50 -19.88
CA VAL A 63 3.41 2.15 -19.22
C VAL A 63 2.64 1.18 -18.32
N LEU A 64 2.48 -0.08 -18.75
CA LEU A 64 1.83 -1.10 -17.94
C LEU A 64 2.65 -1.45 -16.70
N ALA A 65 3.96 -1.63 -16.83
CA ALA A 65 4.85 -1.90 -15.71
C ALA A 65 4.80 -0.77 -14.67
N GLU A 66 4.92 0.49 -15.11
CA GLU A 66 4.75 1.66 -14.24
C GLU A 66 3.38 1.70 -13.56
N GLY A 67 2.31 1.37 -14.30
CA GLY A 67 0.96 1.29 -13.78
C GLY A 67 0.82 0.25 -12.66
N PHE A 68 1.42 -0.93 -12.82
CA PHE A 68 1.42 -1.97 -11.80
C PHE A 68 2.31 -1.64 -10.60
N MET A 69 3.48 -1.00 -10.82
CA MET A 69 4.31 -0.47 -9.73
C MET A 69 3.55 0.53 -8.86
N ASN A 70 2.80 1.45 -9.48
CA ASN A 70 1.96 2.41 -8.76
C ASN A 70 0.86 1.75 -7.93
N ARG A 71 0.35 0.58 -8.35
CA ARG A 71 -0.62 -0.18 -7.55
C ARG A 71 0.01 -0.85 -6.35
N VAL A 72 1.21 -1.39 -6.50
CA VAL A 72 1.97 -1.92 -5.35
C VAL A 72 2.25 -0.80 -4.36
N LEU A 73 2.66 0.39 -4.83
CA LEU A 73 2.84 1.56 -3.97
C LEU A 73 1.55 1.88 -3.19
N ARG A 74 0.42 1.93 -3.89
CA ARG A 74 -0.89 2.23 -3.27
C ARG A 74 -1.30 1.19 -2.23
N VAL A 75 -1.19 -0.10 -2.55
CA VAL A 75 -1.50 -1.20 -1.62
C VAL A 75 -0.60 -1.14 -0.38
N THR A 76 0.70 -1.00 -0.58
CA THR A 76 1.67 -1.00 0.53
C THR A 76 1.54 0.24 1.42
N GLU A 77 1.12 1.36 0.85
CA GLU A 77 0.79 2.55 1.61
C GLU A 77 -0.41 2.32 2.54
N GLU A 78 -1.52 1.75 2.03
CA GLU A 78 -2.71 1.53 2.86
C GLU A 78 -2.49 0.44 3.91
N VAL A 79 -1.77 -0.64 3.57
CA VAL A 79 -1.36 -1.65 4.56
C VAL A 79 -0.52 -1.04 5.67
N GLY A 80 0.45 -0.16 5.33
CA GLY A 80 1.30 0.51 6.31
C GLY A 80 0.57 1.49 7.24
N ARG A 81 -0.72 1.77 7.00
CA ARG A 81 -1.55 2.69 7.79
C ARG A 81 -2.64 2.02 8.60
N LEU A 82 -2.77 0.70 8.51
CA LEU A 82 -3.68 -0.05 9.37
C LEU A 82 -3.27 0.11 10.83
N ASP A 83 -4.25 0.11 11.72
CA ASP A 83 -4.01 -0.01 13.16
C ASP A 83 -3.16 -1.25 13.48
N ASP A 84 -2.22 -1.12 14.42
CA ASP A 84 -1.25 -2.17 14.75
C ASP A 84 -1.91 -3.43 15.35
N GLU A 85 -2.94 -3.25 16.19
CA GLU A 85 -3.66 -4.37 16.82
C GLU A 85 -4.49 -5.12 15.78
N LEU A 86 -5.19 -4.39 14.91
CA LEU A 86 -5.89 -4.95 13.77
C LEU A 86 -4.92 -5.70 12.84
N ALA A 87 -3.83 -5.05 12.45
CA ALA A 87 -2.87 -5.61 11.52
C ALA A 87 -2.27 -6.92 12.05
N SER A 88 -1.89 -6.93 13.33
CA SER A 88 -1.40 -8.13 14.02
C SER A 88 -2.46 -9.24 14.05
N SER A 89 -3.70 -8.90 14.41
CA SER A 89 -4.81 -9.87 14.56
C SER A 89 -5.16 -10.56 13.25
N TYR A 90 -5.08 -9.83 12.14
CA TYR A 90 -5.45 -10.32 10.81
C TYR A 90 -4.27 -10.69 9.92
N GLY A 91 -3.03 -10.56 10.40
CA GLY A 91 -1.82 -10.98 9.69
C GLY A 91 -1.39 -10.05 8.56
N PHE A 92 -1.61 -8.75 8.70
CA PHE A 92 -1.07 -7.73 7.79
C PHE A 92 0.38 -7.37 8.18
N ASN A 93 1.31 -7.49 7.24
CA ASN A 93 2.72 -7.13 7.46
C ASN A 93 2.98 -5.63 7.22
N THR A 94 2.61 -4.78 8.18
CA THR A 94 2.74 -3.31 8.09
C THR A 94 4.19 -2.84 7.95
N ALA A 95 5.13 -3.52 8.62
CA ALA A 95 6.56 -3.24 8.54
C ALA A 95 7.13 -3.55 7.15
N GLY A 96 6.77 -4.72 6.59
CA GLY A 96 7.14 -5.11 5.24
C GLY A 96 6.58 -4.14 4.20
N ALA A 97 5.30 -3.80 4.30
CA ALA A 97 4.63 -2.86 3.41
C ALA A 97 5.30 -1.47 3.45
N SER A 98 5.56 -0.93 4.64
CA SER A 98 6.30 0.32 4.81
C SER A 98 7.70 0.27 4.19
N GLY A 99 8.39 -0.87 4.33
CA GLY A 99 9.70 -1.10 3.71
C GLY A 99 9.65 -1.08 2.18
N VAL A 100 8.67 -1.73 1.56
CA VAL A 100 8.48 -1.72 0.10
C VAL A 100 8.12 -0.31 -0.37
N ARG A 101 7.16 0.33 0.29
CA ARG A 101 6.74 1.70 -0.01
C ARG A 101 7.88 2.69 0.06
N ASN A 102 8.73 2.61 1.08
CA ASN A 102 9.89 3.51 1.21
C ASN A 102 10.90 3.30 0.09
N ARG A 103 11.11 2.06 -0.37
CA ARG A 103 11.94 1.79 -1.55
C ARG A 103 11.32 2.40 -2.81
N LEU A 104 10.03 2.16 -3.06
CA LEU A 104 9.31 2.70 -4.21
C LEU A 104 9.29 4.24 -4.26
N ALA A 105 8.95 4.88 -3.15
CA ALA A 105 8.78 6.33 -3.07
C ALA A 105 10.11 7.11 -3.09
N HIS A 106 11.22 6.47 -2.70
CA HIS A 106 12.53 7.14 -2.57
C HIS A 106 13.58 6.65 -3.58
N ALA A 107 13.28 5.68 -4.45
CA ALA A 107 14.27 5.08 -5.36
C ALA A 107 14.76 5.99 -6.50
N TYR A 108 14.28 7.23 -6.66
CA TYR A 108 14.75 8.21 -7.67
C TYR A 108 15.30 7.59 -8.97
N GLY A 109 14.49 6.75 -9.64
CA GLY A 109 14.82 6.18 -10.95
C GLY A 109 15.42 4.76 -10.97
N ASP A 110 15.68 4.11 -9.83
CA ASP A 110 16.24 2.75 -9.78
C ASP A 110 15.41 1.84 -8.84
N VAL A 111 14.12 1.73 -9.12
CA VAL A 111 13.24 0.78 -8.43
C VAL A 111 13.59 -0.62 -8.90
N ASP A 112 13.99 -1.48 -7.97
CA ASP A 112 14.20 -2.90 -8.25
C ASP A 112 12.85 -3.57 -8.59
N ALA A 113 12.60 -3.72 -9.89
CA ALA A 113 11.38 -4.33 -10.43
C ALA A 113 11.18 -5.79 -9.98
N GLU A 114 12.25 -6.52 -9.63
CA GLU A 114 12.14 -7.87 -9.09
C GLU A 114 11.45 -7.88 -7.72
N ILE A 115 11.78 -6.90 -6.86
CA ILE A 115 11.12 -6.75 -5.56
C ILE A 115 9.63 -6.46 -5.76
N ILE A 116 9.30 -5.61 -6.73
CA ILE A 116 7.90 -5.22 -6.97
C ILE A 116 7.09 -6.39 -7.52
N TRP A 117 7.65 -7.12 -8.49
CA TRP A 117 7.01 -8.32 -8.99
C TRP A 117 6.82 -9.37 -7.91
N ALA A 118 7.81 -9.55 -7.01
CA ALA A 118 7.68 -10.48 -5.90
C ALA A 118 6.50 -10.14 -4.98
N VAL A 119 6.18 -8.86 -4.78
CA VAL A 119 4.97 -8.45 -4.02
C VAL A 119 3.70 -8.87 -4.76
N ILE A 120 3.63 -8.62 -6.07
CA ILE A 120 2.49 -9.01 -6.91
C ILE A 120 2.28 -10.53 -6.89
N GLU A 121 3.37 -11.29 -7.03
CA GLU A 121 3.34 -12.74 -7.16
C GLU A 121 3.08 -13.46 -5.83
N ARG A 122 3.59 -12.93 -4.70
CA ARG A 122 3.66 -13.69 -3.44
C ARG A 122 2.85 -13.08 -2.31
N GLU A 123 2.76 -11.75 -2.25
CA GLU A 123 2.15 -11.06 -1.11
C GLU A 123 0.67 -10.75 -1.35
N PHE A 124 0.26 -10.55 -2.61
CA PHE A 124 -1.12 -10.18 -2.93
C PHE A 124 -2.15 -11.21 -2.45
N ASP A 125 -1.91 -12.50 -2.64
CA ASP A 125 -2.83 -13.55 -2.17
C ASP A 125 -2.91 -13.62 -0.64
N ALA A 126 -1.79 -13.37 0.05
CA ALA A 126 -1.76 -13.29 1.51
C ALA A 126 -2.57 -12.08 2.00
N LEU A 127 -2.43 -10.93 1.37
CA LEU A 127 -3.20 -9.72 1.67
C LEU A 127 -4.69 -9.91 1.43
N LEU A 128 -5.09 -10.53 0.30
CA LEU A 128 -6.49 -10.86 0.05
C LEU A 128 -7.08 -11.78 1.12
N SER A 129 -6.29 -12.76 1.59
CA SER A 129 -6.71 -13.66 2.66
C SER A 129 -6.92 -12.90 3.97
N SER A 130 -6.05 -11.95 4.30
CA SER A 130 -6.19 -11.08 5.47
C SER A 130 -7.41 -10.16 5.36
N CYS A 131 -7.66 -9.56 4.19
CA CYS A 131 -8.86 -8.75 3.94
C CYS A 131 -10.14 -9.54 4.17
N ARG A 132 -10.23 -10.75 3.60
CA ARG A 132 -11.40 -11.63 3.76
C ARG A 132 -11.64 -11.99 5.22
N ARG A 133 -10.60 -12.39 5.96
CA ARG A 133 -10.72 -12.70 7.40
C ARG A 133 -11.28 -11.53 8.20
N TYR A 134 -10.80 -10.31 7.95
CA TYR A 134 -11.29 -9.12 8.63
C TYR A 134 -12.76 -8.87 8.32
N CYS A 135 -13.11 -8.88 7.03
CA CYS A 135 -14.46 -8.61 6.56
C CYS A 135 -15.47 -9.66 7.04
N ASP A 136 -15.10 -10.93 7.03
CA ASP A 136 -15.90 -12.03 7.58
C ASP A 136 -16.19 -11.83 9.09
N ASP A 137 -15.20 -11.39 9.88
CA ASP A 137 -15.36 -11.15 11.32
C ASP A 137 -16.28 -9.96 11.63
N VAL A 138 -16.16 -8.87 10.86
CA VAL A 138 -16.98 -7.67 11.05
C VAL A 138 -18.34 -7.74 10.32
N GLY A 139 -18.64 -8.85 9.63
CA GLY A 139 -19.90 -9.10 8.95
C GLY A 139 -20.14 -8.20 7.72
N VAL A 140 -19.07 -7.89 6.99
CA VAL A 140 -19.11 -7.08 5.76
C VAL A 140 -18.66 -7.93 4.59
N ASP A 141 -19.40 -7.90 3.49
CA ASP A 141 -19.00 -8.57 2.24
C ASP A 141 -18.05 -7.70 1.42
N LEU A 142 -17.02 -8.32 0.85
CA LEU A 142 -16.10 -7.71 -0.13
C LEU A 142 -16.63 -7.99 -1.55
N GLU A 143 -17.19 -6.97 -2.21
CA GLU A 143 -17.65 -7.05 -3.61
C GLU A 143 -16.51 -6.93 -4.63
#